data_AF-A0A6N1XFF2-F1
#
_entry.id   AF-A0A6N1XFF2-F1
#
_cell.length_a   1.000
_cell.length_b   1.000
_cell.length_c   1.000
_cell.angle_alpha   90.00
_cell.angle_beta   90.00
_cell.angle_gamma   90.00
#
_symmetry.space_group_name_H-M   'P 1'
#
loop_
_entity.id
_entity.type
_entity.pdbx_description
1 polymer ?
#
loop_
_entity_poly.entity_id
_entity_poly.type
_entity_poly.pdbx_seq_one_letter_code
_entity_poly.pdbx_strand_id
1 'polypeptide(L)'
;MKQARGFTLIELLITFMIAAILAALAAPSFTSFIKNNRLTTTTNDLLADLALARSEAAKRGQQVTLCISTNGSSCTGEPTG
;
A
#
# COMPACT_ATOMS: atom_id res chain seq x y z
N MET A 1 37.83 33.40 26.62
CA MET A 1 37.63 32.09 25.94
C MET A 1 36.28 31.54 26.38
N LYS A 2 35.32 31.38 25.45
CA LYS A 2 33.96 30.94 25.77
C LYS A 2 33.98 29.41 25.88
N GLN A 3 33.82 28.86 27.08
CA GLN A 3 33.84 27.41 27.28
C GLN A 3 32.58 26.80 26.67
N ALA A 4 32.76 25.81 25.78
CA ALA A 4 31.67 24.97 25.31
C ALA A 4 31.21 24.08 26.47
N ARG A 5 29.92 24.18 26.84
CA ARG A 5 29.32 23.30 27.85
C ARG A 5 29.03 21.95 27.19
N GLY A 6 29.65 20.88 27.68
CA GLY A 6 29.37 19.51 27.26
C GLY A 6 28.06 18.99 27.84
N PHE A 7 27.50 17.95 27.20
CA PHE A 7 26.33 17.23 27.69
C PHE A 7 26.70 16.31 28.86
N THR A 8 25.78 16.14 29.82
CA THR A 8 25.96 15.17 30.90
C THR A 8 25.56 13.77 30.43
N LEU A 9 26.11 12.72 31.05
CA LEU A 9 25.74 11.34 30.74
C LEU A 9 24.24 11.09 30.96
N ILE A 10 23.65 11.68 31.99
CA ILE A 10 22.22 11.57 32.28
C ILE A 10 21.36 12.24 31.20
N GLU A 11 21.80 13.37 30.65
CA GLU A 11 21.10 14.07 29.58
C GLU A 11 21.11 13.26 28.27
N LEU A 12 22.23 12.61 27.95
CA LEU A 12 22.31 11.67 26.83
C LEU A 12 21.34 10.48 27.02
N LEU A 13 21.26 9.92 28.22
CA LEU A 13 20.37 8.80 28.49
C LEU A 13 18.90 9.18 28.37
N ILE A 14 18.52 10.36 28.88
CA ILE A 14 17.14 10.86 28.78
C ILE A 14 16.78 11.13 27.32
N THR A 15 17.66 11.80 26.55
CA THR A 15 17.41 12.08 25.13
C THR A 15 17.29 10.80 24.30
N PHE A 16 18.14 9.80 24.57
CA PHE A 16 18.06 8.50 23.91
C PHE A 16 16.77 7.75 24.25
N MET A 17 16.34 7.76 25.52
CA MET A 17 15.07 7.16 25.94
C MET A 17 13.87 7.81 25.23
N ILE A 18 13.84 9.14 25.15
CA ILE A 18 12.79 9.87 24.42
C ILE A 18 12.82 9.50 22.93
N ALA A 19 14.00 9.49 22.31
CA ALA A 19 14.15 9.10 20.90
C ALA A 19 13.67 7.67 20.63
N ALA A 20 13.98 6.72 21.52
CA ALA A 20 13.53 5.34 21.42
C ALA A 20 12.00 5.20 21.52
N ILE A 21 11.37 5.93 22.45
CA ILE A 21 9.91 5.95 22.59
C ILE A 21 9.26 6.51 21.31
N LEU A 22 9.76 7.63 20.81
CA LEU A 22 9.23 8.24 19.58
C LEU A 22 9.40 7.32 18.36
N ALA A 23 10.55 6.65 18.23
CA ALA A 23 10.78 5.70 17.16
C ALA A 23 9.81 4.51 17.20
N ALA A 24 9.52 3.98 18.40
CA ALA A 24 8.56 2.89 18.58
C ALA A 24 7.14 3.28 18.16
N LEU A 25 6.72 4.52 18.42
CA LEU A 25 5.41 5.04 18.02
C LEU A 25 5.31 5.36 16.52
N ALA A 26 6.42 5.66 15.85
CA ALA A 26 6.44 6.02 14.43
C ALA A 26 6.24 4.81 13.49
N ALA A 27 6.72 3.62 13.88
CA ALA A 27 6.65 2.40 13.08
C ALA A 27 5.24 2.01 12.56
N PRO A 28 4.17 1.97 13.38
CA PRO A 28 2.83 1.58 12.90
C PRO A 28 2.26 2.51 11.83
N SER A 29 2.62 3.81 11.83
CA SER A 29 2.09 4.80 10.87
C SER A 29 2.40 4.44 9.41
N PHE A 30 3.61 3.92 9.15
CA PHE A 30 4.00 3.47 7.81
C PHE A 30 3.18 2.27 7.32
N THR A 31 2.78 1.37 8.22
CA THR A 31 2.00 0.19 7.84
C THR A 31 0.60 0.56 7.33
N SER A 32 -0.05 1.53 7.97
CA SER A 32 -1.36 2.04 7.55
C SER A 32 -1.27 2.78 6.22
N PHE A 33 -0.23 3.59 6.03
CA PHE A 33 0.01 4.28 4.76
C PHE A 33 0.19 3.29 3.60
N ILE A 34 1.00 2.24 3.78
CA ILE A 34 1.23 1.20 2.76
C ILE A 34 -0.07 0.45 2.44
N LYS A 35 -0.86 0.09 3.46
CA LYS A 35 -2.17 -0.56 3.27
C LYS A 35 -3.13 0.31 2.46
N ASN A 36 -3.22 1.59 2.79
CA ASN A 36 -4.10 2.52 2.09
C ASN A 36 -3.68 2.69 0.62
N ASN A 37 -2.39 2.84 0.34
CA ASN A 37 -1.89 2.91 -1.03
C ASN A 37 -2.22 1.63 -1.82
N ARG A 38 -2.00 0.45 -1.24
CA ARG A 38 -2.35 -0.83 -1.88
C ARG A 38 -3.84 -0.90 -2.22
N LEU A 39 -4.72 -0.50 -1.30
CA LEU A 39 -6.16 -0.46 -1.57
C LEU A 39 -6.50 0.50 -2.72
N THR A 40 -5.92 1.70 -2.72
CA THR A 40 -6.14 2.66 -3.82
C THR A 40 -5.66 2.10 -5.16
N THR A 41 -4.47 1.49 -5.21
CA THR A 41 -3.94 0.84 -6.42
C THR A 41 -4.88 -0.25 -6.92
N THR A 42 -5.24 -1.22 -6.07
CA THR A 42 -6.16 -2.30 -6.46
C THR A 42 -7.52 -1.79 -6.95
N THR A 43 -8.03 -0.71 -6.35
CA THR A 43 -9.30 -0.10 -6.78
C THR A 43 -9.16 0.55 -8.16
N ASN A 44 -8.05 1.25 -8.41
CA ASN A 44 -7.78 1.87 -9.71
C ASN A 44 -7.58 0.84 -10.81
N ASP A 45 -6.88 -0.26 -10.50
CA ASP A 45 -6.68 -1.37 -11.44
C ASP A 45 -8.04 -1.97 -11.84
N LEU A 46 -8.92 -2.23 -10.87
CA LEU A 46 -10.27 -2.74 -11.14
C LEU A 46 -11.12 -1.75 -11.98
N LEU A 47 -11.01 -0.45 -11.71
CA LEU A 47 -11.68 0.58 -12.51
C LEU A 47 -11.17 0.60 -13.95
N ALA A 48 -9.86 0.43 -14.16
CA ALA A 48 -9.26 0.32 -15.48
C ALA A 48 -9.76 -0.93 -16.22
N ASP A 49 -9.83 -2.08 -15.54
CA ASP A 49 -10.35 -3.34 -16.11
C ASP A 49 -11.83 -3.23 -16.50
N LEU A 50 -12.65 -2.58 -15.66
CA LEU A 50 -14.05 -2.30 -15.98
C LEU A 50 -14.21 -1.36 -17.18
N ALA A 51 -13.39 -0.31 -17.25
CA ALA A 51 -13.40 0.61 -18.39
C ALA A 51 -12.99 -0.09 -19.69
N LEU A 52 -12.02 -1.00 -19.62
CA LEU A 52 -11.60 -1.85 -20.73
C LEU A 52 -12.74 -2.80 -21.14
N ALA A 53 -13.32 -3.55 -20.20
CA ALA A 53 -14.43 -4.46 -20.47
C ALA A 53 -15.64 -3.75 -21.10
N ARG A 54 -15.98 -2.56 -20.61
CA ARG A 54 -17.05 -1.73 -21.17
C ARG A 54 -16.73 -1.30 -22.61
N SER A 55 -15.50 -0.87 -22.86
CA SER A 55 -15.06 -0.47 -24.20
C SER A 55 -15.08 -1.66 -25.15
N GLU A 56 -14.72 -2.85 -24.67
CA GLU A 56 -14.71 -4.08 -25.46
C GLU A 56 -16.14 -4.58 -25.75
N ALA A 57 -17.04 -4.49 -24.77
CA ALA A 57 -18.46 -4.78 -24.97
C ALA A 57 -19.09 -3.85 -26.01
N ALA A 58 -18.75 -2.56 -25.98
CA ALA A 58 -19.22 -1.59 -26.97
C ALA A 58 -18.64 -1.88 -28.37
N LYS A 59 -17.35 -2.22 -28.48
CA LYS A 59 -16.70 -2.57 -29.75
C LYS A 59 -17.25 -3.84 -30.38
N ARG A 60 -17.51 -4.88 -29.56
CA ARG A 60 -17.99 -6.19 -30.03
C ARG A 60 -19.51 -6.25 -30.16
N GLY A 61 -20.24 -5.32 -29.56
CA GLY A 61 -21.70 -5.34 -29.51
C GLY A 61 -22.25 -6.53 -28.72
N GLN A 62 -21.46 -7.09 -27.79
CA GLN A 62 -21.80 -8.28 -27.01
C GLN A 62 -21.47 -8.06 -25.53
N GLN A 63 -22.08 -8.85 -24.65
CA GLN A 63 -21.77 -8.82 -23.22
C GLN A 63 -20.32 -9.29 -22.99
N VAL A 64 -19.56 -8.49 -22.23
CA VAL A 64 -18.22 -8.85 -21.75
C VAL A 64 -18.27 -8.91 -20.24
N THR A 65 -17.73 -9.99 -19.68
CA THR A 65 -17.70 -10.24 -18.24
C THR A 65 -16.25 -10.25 -17.75
N LEU A 66 -16.00 -9.68 -16.58
CA LEU A 66 -14.72 -9.79 -15.90
C LEU A 66 -14.71 -11.04 -15.02
N CYS A 67 -13.58 -11.72 -14.99
CA CYS A 67 -13.34 -12.84 -14.10
C CYS A 67 -11.98 -12.67 -13.41
N ILE A 68 -11.83 -13.28 -12.25
CA ILE A 68 -10.53 -13.35 -11.58
C ILE A 68 -9.67 -14.31 -12.40
N SER A 69 -8.40 -13.99 -12.64
CA SER A 69 -7.44 -14.88 -13.30
C SER A 69 -6.10 -14.85 -12.60
N THR A 70 -5.44 -16.00 -12.47
CA THR A 70 -4.09 -16.11 -11.90
C THR A 70 -2.99 -16.12 -12.95
N ASN A 71 -3.32 -16.42 -14.22
CA ASN A 71 -2.37 -16.58 -15.33
C ASN A 71 -2.68 -15.66 -16.53
N GLY A 72 -3.78 -14.91 -16.50
CA GLY A 72 -4.21 -14.01 -17.57
C GLY A 72 -4.82 -14.70 -18.80
N SER A 73 -4.92 -16.04 -18.79
CA SER A 73 -5.44 -16.82 -19.93
C SER A 73 -6.71 -17.60 -19.61
N SER A 74 -7.02 -17.80 -18.33
CA SER A 74 -8.20 -18.56 -17.88
C SER A 74 -8.81 -17.93 -16.64
N CYS A 75 -10.13 -18.00 -16.50
CA CYS A 75 -10.83 -17.56 -15.31
C CYS A 75 -10.64 -18.56 -14.16
N THR A 76 -10.16 -18.09 -13.01
CA THR A 76 -10.13 -18.86 -11.77
C THR A 76 -11.55 -19.17 -11.32
N GLY A 77 -11.90 -20.45 -11.21
CA GLY A 77 -13.24 -20.91 -10.82
C GLY A 77 -14.21 -21.14 -11.99
N GLU A 78 -13.75 -21.00 -13.23
CA GLU A 78 -14.48 -21.57 -14.37
C GLU A 78 -14.42 -23.10 -14.25
N PRO A 79 -15.56 -23.80 -14.26
CA PRO A 79 -15.54 -25.25 -14.27
C PRO A 79 -14.96 -25.67 -15.63
N THR A 80 -13.67 -25.97 -15.65
CA THR A 80 -13.19 -27.04 -16.53
C THR A 80 -14.08 -28.24 -16.19
N GLY A 81 -14.88 -28.70 -17.16
CA GLY A 81 -15.91 -29.71 -16.94
C GLY A 81 -15.50 -30.86 -16.01
#